data_AF-A0A926BMB7-F1
#
_entry.id   AF-A0A926BMB7-F1
#
_cell.length_a   1.000
_cell.length_b   1.000
_cell.length_c   1.000
_cell.angle_alpha   90.00
_cell.angle_beta   90.00
_cell.angle_gamma   90.00
#
_symmetry.space_group_name_H-M   'P 1'
#
loop_
_entity.id
_entity.type
_entity.pdbx_description
1 polymer ?
#
loop_
_entity_poly.entity_id
_entity_poly.type
_entity_poly.pdbx_seq_one_letter_code
_entity_poly.pdbx_strand_id
1 'polypeptide(L)'
;METAQHPWAANIATNLSAWYKRDSRVLVAQGTPWYPDQRDRSVCITPDVLVVLGRLNYPRSAYEQWEENNTAPQVVFEVVSTENYLVGRMADRLHFCLFHGVQECYIYDARRETISAVSGGAAGFQVVPQNREWVSPLLGIRFLPEPSGFDGRPALKRVLLPNGEPCDRLKPN
;
A
#
# COMPACT_ATOMS: atom_id res chain seq x y z
N MET A 1 5.25 -8.50 -20.35
CA MET A 1 5.28 -9.73 -19.54
C MET A 1 5.48 -9.28 -18.10
N GLU A 2 4.39 -9.07 -17.39
CA GLU A 2 4.36 -8.59 -16.02
C GLU A 2 3.54 -9.63 -15.26
N THR A 3 4.16 -10.33 -14.31
CA THR A 3 3.52 -11.14 -13.24
C THR A 3 4.56 -12.08 -12.61
N ALA A 4 5.61 -11.50 -12.03
CA ALA A 4 6.15 -12.08 -10.81
C ALA A 4 5.82 -11.06 -9.72
N GLN A 5 5.01 -11.46 -8.75
CA GLN A 5 4.73 -10.60 -7.60
C GLN A 5 6.05 -10.22 -6.96
N HIS A 6 6.33 -8.92 -6.84
CA HIS A 6 7.58 -8.48 -6.26
C HIS A 6 7.62 -8.92 -4.78
N PRO A 7 8.75 -9.50 -4.29
CA PRO A 7 8.83 -10.02 -2.92
C PRO A 7 8.43 -9.01 -1.85
N TRP A 8 8.72 -7.72 -2.10
CA TRP A 8 8.36 -6.64 -1.18
C TRP A 8 6.84 -6.58 -0.89
N ALA A 9 5.98 -6.63 -1.92
CA ALA A 9 4.53 -6.60 -1.72
C ALA A 9 4.03 -7.84 -1.00
N ALA A 10 4.59 -9.01 -1.32
CA ALA A 10 4.28 -10.26 -0.66
C ALA A 10 4.66 -10.23 0.83
N ASN A 11 5.81 -9.63 1.17
CA ASN A 11 6.27 -9.47 2.55
C ASN A 11 5.34 -8.53 3.33
N ILE A 12 4.99 -7.38 2.75
CA ILE A 12 4.05 -6.42 3.38
C ILE A 12 2.71 -7.10 3.64
N ALA A 13 2.12 -7.75 2.64
CA ALA A 13 0.83 -8.43 2.79
C ALA A 13 0.90 -9.54 3.84
N THR A 14 1.94 -10.37 3.81
CA THR A 14 2.13 -11.49 4.76
C THR A 14 2.29 -10.99 6.19
N ASN A 15 3.17 -10.02 6.41
CA ASN A 15 3.48 -9.51 7.74
C ASN A 15 2.31 -8.71 8.33
N LEU A 16 1.60 -7.90 7.51
CA LEU A 16 0.37 -7.23 7.97
C LEU A 16 -0.75 -8.23 8.26
N SER A 17 -0.93 -9.26 7.44
CA SER A 17 -1.92 -10.31 7.71
C SER A 17 -1.62 -11.06 9.02
N ALA A 18 -0.34 -11.35 9.28
CA ALA A 18 0.09 -11.96 10.53
C ALA A 18 -0.13 -11.02 11.73
N TRP A 19 0.17 -9.72 11.57
CA TRP A 19 -0.04 -8.69 12.58
C TRP A 19 -1.53 -8.57 12.96
N TYR A 20 -2.42 -8.53 11.97
CA TYR A 20 -3.87 -8.43 12.18
C TYR A 20 -4.58 -9.78 12.39
N LYS A 21 -3.85 -10.89 12.55
CA LYS A 21 -4.44 -12.24 12.65
C LYS A 21 -5.52 -12.39 13.73
N ARG A 22 -5.46 -11.59 14.80
CA ARG A 22 -6.43 -11.59 15.90
C ARG A 22 -7.55 -10.55 15.77
N ASP A 23 -7.43 -9.61 14.84
CA ASP A 23 -8.50 -8.66 14.52
C ASP A 23 -9.18 -9.08 13.22
N SER A 24 -10.34 -9.75 13.36
CA SER A 24 -11.11 -10.20 12.20
C SER A 24 -11.67 -9.05 11.37
N ARG A 25 -11.63 -7.81 11.86
CA ARG A 25 -12.16 -6.61 11.19
C ARG A 25 -11.10 -5.83 10.42
N VAL A 26 -9.96 -6.44 10.13
CA VAL A 26 -8.96 -5.85 9.22
C VAL A 26 -8.71 -6.81 8.08
N LEU A 27 -9.14 -6.42 6.88
CA LEU A 27 -8.79 -7.11 5.64
C LEU A 27 -7.42 -6.63 5.19
N VAL A 28 -6.53 -7.58 4.90
CA VAL A 28 -5.31 -7.36 4.12
C VAL A 28 -5.40 -8.28 2.90
N ALA A 29 -5.33 -7.73 1.70
CA ALA A 29 -5.46 -8.50 0.47
C ALA A 29 -4.37 -8.11 -0.53
N GLN A 30 -3.71 -9.10 -1.13
CA GLN A 30 -2.65 -8.91 -2.11
C GLN A 30 -3.20 -9.16 -3.52
N GLY A 31 -2.88 -8.29 -4.48
CA GLY A 31 -3.22 -8.48 -5.89
C GLY A 31 -4.72 -8.67 -6.15
N THR A 32 -5.57 -8.11 -5.30
CA THR A 32 -7.02 -8.28 -5.38
C THR A 32 -7.63 -7.13 -6.18
N PRO A 33 -8.35 -7.39 -7.29
CA PRO A 33 -9.03 -6.35 -8.05
C PRO A 33 -10.03 -5.60 -7.17
N TRP A 34 -10.04 -4.27 -7.26
CA TRP A 34 -10.97 -3.40 -6.55
C TRP A 34 -11.88 -2.68 -7.53
N TYR A 35 -13.18 -2.82 -7.32
CA TYR A 35 -14.25 -2.15 -8.06
C TYR A 35 -14.96 -1.14 -7.13
N PRO A 36 -14.74 0.17 -7.28
CA PRO A 36 -15.40 1.19 -6.47
C PRO A 36 -16.85 1.48 -6.87
N ASP A 37 -17.25 1.18 -8.11
CA ASP A 37 -18.60 1.47 -8.63
C ASP A 37 -19.27 0.22 -9.24
N GLN A 38 -20.47 -0.10 -8.76
CA GLN A 38 -21.27 -1.23 -9.26
C GLN A 38 -21.79 -0.99 -10.68
N ARG A 39 -22.04 0.27 -11.05
CA ARG A 39 -22.67 0.66 -12.33
C ARG A 39 -21.70 0.59 -13.48
N ASP A 40 -20.41 0.77 -13.22
CA ASP A 40 -19.36 0.69 -14.22
C ASP A 40 -18.16 -0.12 -13.70
N ARG A 41 -18.22 -1.44 -13.95
CA ARG A 41 -17.14 -2.36 -13.58
C ARG A 41 -15.87 -2.21 -14.44
N SER A 42 -15.88 -1.36 -15.47
CA SER A 42 -14.66 -1.02 -16.21
C SER A 42 -13.76 -0.08 -15.41
N VAL A 43 -14.34 0.65 -14.45
CA VAL A 43 -13.61 1.46 -13.46
C VAL A 43 -13.09 0.52 -12.38
N CYS A 44 -11.85 0.06 -12.53
CA CYS A 44 -11.19 -0.76 -11.52
C CYS A 44 -9.67 -0.63 -11.58
N ILE A 45 -9.02 -0.96 -10.47
CA ILE A 45 -7.58 -1.19 -10.41
C ILE A 45 -7.32 -2.48 -9.62
N THR A 46 -6.14 -3.05 -9.80
CA THR A 46 -5.62 -4.12 -8.94
C THR A 46 -4.40 -3.57 -8.22
N PRO A 47 -4.53 -3.14 -6.96
CA PRO A 47 -3.36 -2.75 -6.17
C PRO A 47 -2.52 -3.95 -5.79
N ASP A 48 -1.22 -3.74 -5.55
CA ASP A 48 -0.34 -4.82 -5.08
C ASP A 48 -0.77 -5.30 -3.70
N VAL A 49 -1.10 -4.37 -2.80
CA VAL A 49 -1.73 -4.67 -1.51
C VAL A 49 -2.79 -3.62 -1.21
N LEU A 50 -3.95 -4.06 -0.72
CA LEU A 50 -4.96 -3.20 -0.12
C LEU A 50 -5.22 -3.60 1.34
N VAL A 51 -5.53 -2.62 2.18
CA VAL A 51 -5.93 -2.81 3.57
C VAL A 51 -7.25 -2.09 3.82
N VAL A 52 -8.19 -2.81 4.41
CA VAL A 52 -9.51 -2.29 4.75
C VAL A 52 -9.79 -2.50 6.24
N LEU A 53 -9.87 -1.39 6.95
CA LEU A 53 -10.20 -1.33 8.37
C LEU A 53 -11.73 -1.40 8.55
N GLY A 54 -12.17 -2.12 9.58
CA GLY A 54 -13.59 -2.31 9.88
C GLY A 54 -14.29 -3.36 9.01
N ARG A 55 -13.57 -4.11 8.17
CA ARG A 55 -14.14 -5.15 7.28
C ARG A 55 -13.64 -6.54 7.63
N LEU A 56 -14.52 -7.52 7.51
CA LEU A 56 -14.20 -8.90 7.84
C LEU A 56 -13.11 -9.45 6.93
N ASN A 57 -12.13 -10.16 7.50
CA ASN A 57 -11.06 -10.82 6.77
C ASN A 57 -11.46 -12.24 6.34
N TYR A 58 -12.13 -12.35 5.19
CA TYR A 58 -12.40 -13.62 4.52
C TYR A 58 -11.90 -13.60 3.06
N PRO A 59 -11.62 -14.77 2.45
CA PRO A 59 -11.17 -14.85 1.07
C PRO A 59 -12.20 -14.31 0.08
N ARG A 60 -11.74 -13.54 -0.91
CA ARG A 60 -12.56 -13.04 -2.02
C ARG A 60 -11.70 -12.93 -3.28
N SER A 61 -12.31 -13.19 -4.44
CA SER A 61 -11.64 -13.04 -5.74
C SER A 61 -11.54 -11.59 -6.20
N ALA A 62 -12.40 -10.72 -5.68
CA ALA A 62 -12.40 -9.29 -5.92
C ALA A 62 -12.95 -8.53 -4.69
N TYR A 63 -12.54 -7.27 -4.55
CA TYR A 63 -13.10 -6.32 -3.60
C TYR A 63 -14.13 -5.45 -4.32
N GLU A 64 -15.38 -5.87 -4.28
CA GLU A 64 -16.52 -5.13 -4.83
C GLU A 64 -17.07 -4.21 -3.75
N GLN A 65 -16.83 -2.90 -3.86
CA GLN A 65 -17.07 -1.94 -2.76
C GLN A 65 -18.53 -1.90 -2.29
N TRP A 66 -19.49 -2.15 -3.19
CA TRP A 66 -20.93 -2.16 -2.85
C TRP A 66 -21.33 -3.34 -1.96
N GLU A 67 -20.64 -4.48 -2.05
CA GLU A 67 -20.82 -5.64 -1.13
C GLU A 67 -20.16 -5.38 0.23
N GLU A 68 -19.35 -4.33 0.34
CA GLU A 68 -18.51 -4.02 1.49
C GLU A 68 -19.00 -2.76 2.22
N ASN A 69 -20.32 -2.54 2.25
CA ASN A 69 -20.98 -1.35 2.80
C ASN A 69 -20.49 -0.04 2.17
N ASN A 70 -20.14 -0.06 0.89
CA ASN A 70 -19.54 1.07 0.16
C ASN A 70 -18.25 1.61 0.80
N THR A 71 -17.51 0.77 1.52
CA THR A 71 -16.25 1.13 2.15
C THR A 71 -15.11 0.98 1.13
N ALA A 72 -14.39 2.06 0.84
CA ALA A 72 -13.16 1.97 0.04
C ALA A 72 -12.00 1.39 0.88
N PRO A 73 -10.99 0.75 0.29
CA PRO A 73 -9.74 0.49 0.98
C PRO A 73 -9.13 1.79 1.52
N GLN A 74 -8.76 1.80 2.80
CA GLN A 74 -8.17 3.01 3.38
C GLN A 74 -6.67 3.11 3.09
N VAL A 75 -5.98 1.99 2.94
CA VAL A 75 -4.53 1.97 2.66
C VAL A 75 -4.23 1.09 1.46
N VAL A 76 -3.39 1.58 0.57
CA VAL A 76 -2.91 0.88 -0.63
C VAL A 76 -1.38 0.91 -0.70
N PHE A 77 -0.79 -0.20 -1.12
CA PHE A 77 0.63 -0.30 -1.47
C PHE A 77 0.77 -0.68 -2.95
N GLU A 78 1.73 -0.04 -3.61
CA GLU A 78 2.07 -0.22 -5.03
C GLU A 78 3.58 -0.43 -5.18
N VAL A 79 3.99 -1.33 -6.06
CA VAL A 79 5.38 -1.59 -6.42
C VAL A 79 5.63 -1.18 -7.86
N VAL A 80 6.63 -0.33 -8.06
CA VAL A 80 7.07 0.12 -9.38
C VAL A 80 8.44 -0.47 -9.69
N SER A 81 8.54 -1.21 -10.80
CA SER A 81 9.74 -1.95 -11.19
C SER A 81 10.38 -1.49 -12.50
N THR A 82 9.72 -0.64 -13.28
CA THR A 82 10.24 -0.15 -14.58
C THR A 82 10.13 1.37 -14.69
N GLU A 83 11.05 1.98 -15.44
CA GLU A 83 10.98 3.40 -15.84
C GLU A 83 9.69 3.72 -16.62
N ASN A 84 9.14 2.71 -17.30
CA ASN A 84 7.97 2.80 -18.18
C ASN A 84 6.62 2.63 -17.46
N TYR A 85 6.59 2.45 -16.13
CA TYR A 85 5.42 2.84 -15.34
C TYR A 85 5.41 4.37 -15.28
N LEU A 86 5.17 4.97 -16.45
CA LEU A 86 5.25 6.39 -16.75
C LEU A 86 4.75 7.20 -15.57
N VAL A 87 5.45 8.28 -15.24
CA VAL A 87 5.03 9.26 -14.22
C VAL A 87 3.53 9.60 -14.34
N GLY A 88 2.99 9.61 -15.57
CA GLY A 88 1.54 9.71 -15.85
C GLY A 88 0.70 8.53 -15.35
N ARG A 89 1.05 7.27 -15.64
CA ARG A 89 0.30 6.09 -15.16
C ARG A 89 0.28 5.95 -13.64
N MET A 90 1.38 6.31 -12.97
CA MET A 90 1.39 6.32 -11.51
C MET A 90 0.63 7.52 -10.93
N ALA A 91 0.68 8.68 -11.60
CA ALA A 91 -0.17 9.82 -11.23
C ALA A 91 -1.65 9.49 -11.39
N ASP A 92 -2.05 8.81 -12.46
CA ASP A 92 -3.43 8.37 -12.70
C ASP A 92 -3.89 7.34 -11.66
N ARG A 93 -3.04 6.36 -11.32
CA ARG A 93 -3.35 5.39 -10.25
C ARG A 93 -3.45 6.05 -8.88
N LEU A 94 -2.52 6.95 -8.55
CA LEU A 94 -2.60 7.72 -7.31
C LEU A 94 -3.89 8.54 -7.30
N HIS A 95 -4.18 9.28 -8.38
CA HIS A 95 -5.42 10.03 -8.51
C HIS A 95 -6.65 9.14 -8.32
N PHE A 96 -6.70 7.96 -8.97
CA PHE A 96 -7.76 6.99 -8.81
C PHE A 96 -7.95 6.61 -7.34
N CYS A 97 -6.87 6.19 -6.66
CA CYS A 97 -6.92 5.82 -5.25
C CYS A 97 -7.49 6.95 -4.39
N LEU A 98 -6.93 8.15 -4.52
CA LEU A 98 -7.33 9.30 -3.72
C LEU A 98 -8.77 9.74 -4.02
N PHE A 99 -9.17 9.73 -5.30
CA PHE A 99 -10.51 10.07 -5.76
C PHE A 99 -11.57 9.10 -5.22
N HIS A 100 -11.25 7.80 -5.17
CA HIS A 100 -12.15 6.76 -4.67
C HIS A 100 -12.08 6.52 -3.16
N GLY A 101 -11.35 7.36 -2.40
CA GLY A 101 -11.42 7.38 -0.93
C GLY A 101 -10.29 6.67 -0.20
N VAL A 102 -9.21 6.27 -0.89
CA VAL A 102 -7.97 5.82 -0.23
C VAL A 102 -7.37 6.98 0.56
N GLN A 103 -6.98 6.69 1.80
CA GLN A 103 -6.43 7.69 2.73
C GLN A 103 -4.91 7.63 2.80
N GLU A 104 -4.29 6.47 2.60
CA GLU A 104 -2.84 6.33 2.54
C GLU A 104 -2.43 5.50 1.32
N CYS A 105 -1.48 6.02 0.54
CA CYS A 105 -0.90 5.33 -0.60
C CYS A 105 0.62 5.28 -0.44
N TYR A 106 1.18 4.07 -0.48
CA TYR A 106 2.62 3.80 -0.34
C TYR A 106 3.14 3.21 -1.64
N ILE A 107 4.16 3.85 -2.22
CA ILE A 107 4.74 3.48 -3.51
C ILE A 107 6.18 3.06 -3.28
N TYR A 108 6.48 1.78 -3.51
CA TYR A 108 7.83 1.24 -3.45
C TYR A 108 8.46 1.23 -4.84
N ASP A 109 9.53 2.00 -5.03
CA ASP A 109 10.39 1.96 -6.22
C ASP A 109 11.41 0.84 -6.03
N ALA A 110 11.21 -0.29 -6.72
CA ALA A 110 12.06 -1.47 -6.61
C ALA A 110 13.47 -1.27 -7.17
N ARG A 111 13.70 -0.26 -8.01
CA ARG A 111 15.03 0.03 -8.58
C ARG A 111 15.88 0.85 -7.62
N ARG A 112 15.25 1.78 -6.92
CA ARG A 112 15.91 2.62 -5.90
C ARG A 112 15.83 2.02 -4.50
N GLU A 113 14.96 1.02 -4.32
CA GLU A 113 14.58 0.45 -3.03
C GLU A 113 14.04 1.51 -2.06
N THR A 114 13.31 2.51 -2.57
CA THR A 114 12.80 3.64 -1.80
C THR A 114 11.28 3.67 -1.77
N ILE A 115 10.71 4.24 -0.72
CA ILE A 115 9.27 4.31 -0.48
C ILE A 115 8.82 5.76 -0.52
N SER A 116 7.98 6.11 -1.49
CA SER A 116 7.20 7.34 -1.46
C SER A 116 5.86 7.10 -0.77
N ALA A 117 5.37 8.09 -0.02
CA ALA A 117 4.09 7.98 0.65
C ALA A 117 3.25 9.24 0.44
N VAL A 118 1.95 9.03 0.25
CA VAL A 118 0.94 10.07 0.21
C VAL A 118 -0.10 9.74 1.27
N SER A 119 -0.41 10.71 2.12
CA SER A 119 -1.38 10.53 3.21
C SER A 119 -2.40 11.67 3.18
N GLY A 120 -3.67 11.31 3.29
CA GLY A 120 -4.81 12.21 3.35
C GLY A 120 -5.17 12.56 4.78
N GLY A 121 -5.65 13.79 4.98
CA GLY A 121 -6.28 14.25 6.22
C GLY A 121 -7.33 15.33 5.94
N ALA A 122 -7.84 15.97 6.98
CA ALA A 122 -8.85 17.03 6.86
C ALA A 122 -8.42 18.23 5.96
N ALA A 123 -7.11 18.40 5.74
CA ALA A 123 -6.53 19.45 4.91
C ALA A 123 -6.17 19.00 3.47
N GLY A 124 -6.51 17.77 3.08
CA GLY A 124 -6.16 17.18 1.79
C GLY A 124 -4.97 16.20 1.87
N PHE A 125 -4.45 15.82 0.69
CA PHE A 125 -3.36 14.86 0.56
C PHE A 125 -2.00 15.55 0.59
N GLN A 126 -1.07 14.99 1.36
CA GLN A 126 0.31 15.47 1.48
C GLN A 126 1.30 14.38 1.10
N VAL A 127 2.38 14.79 0.42
CA VAL A 127 3.54 13.94 0.18
C VAL A 127 4.38 13.87 1.45
N VAL A 128 4.70 12.66 1.88
CA VAL A 128 5.50 12.41 3.09
C VAL A 128 6.99 12.69 2.80
N PRO A 129 7.67 13.48 3.64
CA PRO A 129 9.11 13.72 3.52
C PRO A 129 9.93 12.44 3.61
N GLN A 130 10.91 12.31 2.71
CA GLN A 130 11.75 11.11 2.58
C GLN A 130 12.89 11.00 3.61
N ASN A 131 13.22 12.10 4.29
CA ASN A 131 14.43 12.26 5.08
C ASN A 131 14.22 12.11 6.60
N ARG A 132 13.02 11.70 7.03
CA ARG A 132 12.68 11.49 8.44
C ARG A 132 11.76 10.29 8.58
N GLU A 133 11.67 9.77 9.79
CA GLU A 133 10.69 8.73 10.09
C GLU A 133 9.26 9.19 9.75
N TRP A 134 8.49 8.27 9.17
CA TRP A 134 7.06 8.40 8.97
C TRP A 134 6.32 7.28 9.67
N VAL A 135 5.25 7.61 10.39
CA VAL A 135 4.38 6.62 11.02
C VAL A 135 3.02 6.71 10.37
N SER A 136 2.53 5.61 9.82
CA SER A 136 1.19 5.50 9.24
C SER A 136 0.14 5.85 10.32
N PRO A 137 -0.69 6.90 10.11
CA PRO A 137 -1.79 7.22 11.02
C PRO A 137 -2.80 6.08 11.19
N LEU A 138 -3.07 5.32 10.12
CA LEU A 138 -4.08 4.26 10.12
C LEU A 138 -3.55 2.89 10.56
N LEU A 139 -2.32 2.54 10.21
CA LEU A 139 -1.75 1.22 10.49
C LEU A 139 -0.74 1.20 11.63
N GLY A 140 -0.20 2.36 12.03
CA GLY A 140 0.86 2.48 13.03
C GLY A 140 2.22 1.89 12.58
N ILE A 141 2.35 1.43 11.34
CA ILE A 141 3.62 0.97 10.79
C ILE A 141 4.57 2.15 10.57
N ARG A 142 5.87 1.92 10.75
CA ARG A 142 6.90 2.96 10.71
C ARG A 142 7.81 2.78 9.50
N PHE A 143 8.04 3.85 8.77
CA PHE A 143 8.93 3.93 7.63
C PHE A 143 10.17 4.68 8.07
N LEU A 144 11.33 4.05 7.96
CA LEU A 144 12.60 4.60 8.42
C LEU A 144 13.46 5.04 7.24
N PRO A 145 14.06 6.25 7.31
CA PRO A 145 14.99 6.71 6.30
C PRO A 145 16.34 5.98 6.45
N GLU A 146 16.90 5.55 5.33
CA GLU A 146 18.25 5.02 5.22
C GLU A 146 18.97 5.72 4.06
N PRO A 147 20.31 5.80 4.06
CA PRO A 147 21.05 6.32 2.92
C PRO A 147 20.72 5.54 1.65
N SER A 148 20.29 6.25 0.62
CA SER A 148 20.09 5.70 -0.71
C SER A 148 21.41 5.26 -1.31
N GLY A 149 21.46 4.03 -1.85
CA GLY A 149 22.64 3.54 -2.58
C GLY A 149 22.85 4.23 -3.94
N PHE A 150 21.88 5.04 -4.38
CA PHE A 150 21.91 5.73 -5.68
C PHE A 150 22.60 7.10 -5.61
N ASP A 151 22.22 7.93 -4.63
CA ASP A 151 22.72 9.31 -4.48
C ASP A 151 23.19 9.65 -3.06
N GLY A 152 23.18 8.69 -2.13
CA GLY A 152 23.58 8.86 -0.74
C GLY A 152 22.61 9.65 0.12
N ARG A 153 21.52 10.19 -0.45
CA ARG A 153 20.53 10.97 0.32
C ARG A 153 19.63 10.04 1.13
N PRO A 154 19.20 10.44 2.34
CA PRO A 154 18.23 9.65 3.09
C PRO A 154 16.91 9.50 2.33
N ALA A 155 16.43 8.27 2.23
CA ALA A 155 15.13 7.93 1.66
C ALA A 155 14.46 6.86 2.52
N LEU A 156 13.13 6.82 2.55
CA LEU A 156 12.42 5.77 3.28
C LEU A 156 12.72 4.43 2.62
N LYS A 157 13.31 3.48 3.35
CA LYS A 157 13.68 2.17 2.81
C LYS A 157 13.13 1.02 3.62
N ARG A 158 13.12 1.14 4.95
CA ARG A 158 12.77 0.07 5.88
C ARG A 158 11.38 0.30 6.47
N VAL A 159 10.60 -0.77 6.59
CA VAL A 159 9.24 -0.71 7.16
C VAL A 159 9.15 -1.60 8.40
N LEU A 160 8.65 -1.06 9.49
CA LEU A 160 8.46 -1.76 10.75
C LEU A 160 6.99 -1.86 11.12
N LEU A 161 6.60 -3.01 11.64
CA LEU A 161 5.35 -3.18 12.36
C LEU A 161 5.33 -2.30 13.64
N PRO A 162 4.16 -2.06 14.25
CA PRO A 162 4.06 -1.22 15.44
C PRO A 162 4.91 -1.73 16.62
N ASN A 163 5.12 -3.05 16.71
CA ASN A 163 5.99 -3.68 17.71
C ASN A 163 7.51 -3.56 17.41
N GLY A 164 7.89 -2.97 16.28
CA GLY A 164 9.29 -2.80 15.85
C GLY A 164 9.89 -3.95 15.06
N GLU A 165 9.13 -5.01 14.79
CA GLU A 165 9.57 -6.09 13.90
C GLU A 165 9.55 -5.65 12.43
N PRO A 166 10.40 -6.22 11.55
CA PRO A 166 10.36 -5.93 10.12
C PRO A 166 9.00 -6.26 9.49
N CYS A 167 8.52 -5.38 8.61
CA CYS A 167 7.30 -5.56 7.84
C CYS A 167 7.59 -5.81 6.35
N ASP A 168 8.69 -5.28 5.82
CA ASP A 168 9.08 -5.33 4.40
C ASP A 168 9.90 -6.58 4.03
N ARG A 169 10.24 -7.42 5.01
CA ARG A 169 11.08 -8.62 4.87
C ARG A 169 10.49 -9.78 5.65
N LEU A 170 10.64 -11.00 5.13
CA LEU A 170 10.35 -12.20 5.91
C LEU A 170 11.42 -12.39 6.98
N LYS A 171 11.02 -12.82 8.17
CA LYS A 171 11.96 -13.29 9.18
C LYS A 171 12.67 -14.53 8.60
N PRO A 172 14.01 -14.64 8.69
CA PRO A 172 14.66 -15.92 8.42
C PRO A 172 14.08 -16.94 9.41
N ASN A 173 13.69 -18.11 8.89
CA ASN A 173 13.27 -19.26 9.69
C ASN A 173 14.39 -19.74 10.61
#